data_AF-J2GJH3-F1
#
_entry.id   AF-J2GJH3-F1
#
_cell.length_a   1.000
_cell.length_b   1.000
_cell.length_c   1.000
_cell.angle_alpha   90.00
_cell.angle_beta   90.00
_cell.angle_gamma   90.00
#
_symmetry.space_group_name_H-M   'P 1'
#
loop_
_entity.id
_entity.type
_entity.pdbx_description
1 polymer ?
#
loop_
_entity_poly.entity_id
_entity_poly.type
_entity_poly.pdbx_seq_one_letter_code
_entity_poly.pdbx_strand_id
1 'polypeptide(L)'
;MGGILETERHLVVYYGQGFLLKGLALQLQERYEEAISCVQEYAELGWFKFRDELAEMEIEKFRGWAKANHYTLNLLMGRTELLSEYVNHLANNPPEILAGMFTIMETANRFGLSVDDVLERFSKDIACFQDYEDPFSLTRHLHFRYHIAIYQLHKGRIAEGIAETLRCLALASRMKEQEKFQSCVAMFWKYRHSASDQQINDFQNILEGRKK
;
A
#
# COMPACT_ATOMS: atom_id res chain seq x y z
N MET A 1 41.63 -11.02 -16.27
CA MET A 1 40.64 -10.81 -15.19
C MET A 1 40.09 -9.42 -15.38
N GLY A 2 38.85 -9.28 -15.82
CA GLY A 2 38.20 -7.96 -15.95
C GLY A 2 37.96 -7.39 -14.56
N GLY A 3 38.37 -6.14 -14.32
CA GLY A 3 38.15 -5.47 -13.05
C GLY A 3 36.67 -5.46 -12.69
N ILE A 4 36.37 -5.69 -11.41
CA ILE A 4 35.01 -5.51 -10.88
C ILE A 4 34.68 -4.02 -11.05
N LEU A 5 33.55 -3.73 -11.71
CA LEU A 5 33.08 -2.36 -11.86
C LEU A 5 32.74 -1.82 -10.46
N GLU A 6 33.53 -0.87 -9.96
CA GLU A 6 33.22 -0.20 -8.71
C GLU A 6 32.00 0.70 -8.89
N THR A 7 30.95 0.40 -8.13
CA THR A 7 29.66 1.09 -8.16
C THR A 7 29.21 1.34 -6.73
N GLU A 8 28.27 2.27 -6.53
CA GLU A 8 27.75 2.61 -5.19
C GLU A 8 27.11 1.40 -4.50
N ARG A 9 26.49 0.51 -5.27
CA ARG A 9 25.85 -0.72 -4.78
C ARG A 9 26.24 -1.92 -5.63
N HIS A 10 26.13 -3.13 -5.08
CA HIS A 10 26.42 -4.35 -5.83
C HIS A 10 25.56 -4.47 -7.09
N LEU A 11 26.11 -4.95 -8.22
CA LEU A 11 25.43 -4.94 -9.53
C LEU A 11 24.06 -5.65 -9.56
N VAL A 12 23.88 -6.66 -8.69
CA VAL A 12 22.61 -7.39 -8.51
C VAL A 12 21.46 -6.45 -8.13
N VAL A 13 21.78 -5.37 -7.42
CA VAL A 13 20.83 -4.34 -7.00
C VAL A 13 20.25 -3.63 -8.20
N TYR A 14 21.10 -3.11 -9.08
CA TYR A 14 20.64 -2.32 -10.21
C TYR A 14 19.76 -3.16 -11.13
N TYR A 15 20.12 -4.43 -11.32
CA TYR A 15 19.30 -5.38 -12.07
C TYR A 15 17.93 -5.60 -11.39
N GLY A 16 17.92 -5.99 -10.12
CA GLY A 16 16.68 -6.27 -9.39
C GLY A 16 15.79 -5.04 -9.24
N GLN A 17 16.36 -3.86 -8.95
CA GLN A 17 15.63 -2.60 -8.83
C GLN A 17 15.02 -2.16 -10.17
N GLY A 18 15.72 -2.37 -11.28
CA GLY A 18 15.19 -2.06 -12.61
C GLY A 18 13.88 -2.82 -12.88
N PHE A 19 13.86 -4.13 -12.61
CA PHE A 19 12.64 -4.92 -12.75
C PHE A 19 11.58 -4.62 -11.69
N LEU A 20 11.98 -4.36 -10.45
CA LEU A 20 11.05 -3.98 -9.38
C LEU A 20 10.30 -2.70 -9.72
N LEU A 21 11.00 -1.65 -10.16
CA LEU A 21 10.39 -0.36 -10.55
C LEU A 21 9.54 -0.50 -11.80
N LYS A 22 9.98 -1.28 -12.80
CA LYS A 22 9.17 -1.59 -13.98
C LYS A 22 7.89 -2.32 -13.62
N GLY A 23 7.98 -3.32 -12.74
CA GLY A 23 6.85 -4.09 -12.23
C GLY A 23 5.84 -3.18 -11.50
N LEU A 24 6.32 -2.29 -10.64
CA LEU A 24 5.48 -1.30 -9.96
C LEU A 24 4.77 -0.36 -10.95
N ALA A 25 5.49 0.13 -11.97
CA ALA A 25 4.89 1.00 -12.99
C ALA A 25 3.77 0.27 -13.77
N LEU A 26 3.98 -1.01 -14.10
CA LEU A 26 2.96 -1.85 -14.76
C LEU A 26 1.77 -2.14 -13.83
N GLN A 27 2.01 -2.39 -12.54
CA GLN A 27 0.95 -2.56 -11.54
C GLN A 27 0.06 -1.31 -11.46
N LEU A 28 0.65 -0.12 -11.43
CA LEU A 28 -0.09 1.16 -11.39
C LEU A 28 -0.88 1.43 -12.68
N GLN A 29 -0.48 0.82 -13.80
CA GLN A 29 -1.22 0.82 -15.06
C GLN A 29 -2.23 -0.33 -15.17
N GLU A 30 -2.42 -1.10 -14.10
CA GLU A 30 -3.28 -2.29 -14.04
C GLU A 30 -2.88 -3.42 -15.03
N ARG A 31 -1.63 -3.40 -15.52
CA ARG A 31 -1.06 -4.43 -16.42
C ARG A 31 -0.41 -5.54 -15.59
N TYR A 32 -1.25 -6.25 -14.83
CA TYR A 32 -0.79 -7.14 -13.75
C TYR A 32 0.02 -8.35 -14.25
N GLU A 33 -0.35 -8.95 -15.38
CA GLU A 33 0.37 -10.09 -15.95
C GLU A 33 1.80 -9.70 -16.36
N GLU A 34 1.97 -8.51 -16.93
CA GLU A 34 3.29 -7.99 -17.30
C GLU A 34 4.11 -7.60 -16.06
N ALA A 35 3.44 -7.09 -15.02
CA ALA A 35 4.09 -6.84 -13.74
C ALA A 35 4.59 -8.15 -13.11
N ILE A 36 3.82 -9.25 -13.19
CA ILE A 36 4.23 -10.57 -12.71
C ILE A 36 5.48 -11.06 -13.45
N SER A 37 5.54 -10.88 -14.76
CA SER A 37 6.74 -11.22 -15.53
C SER A 37 7.96 -10.46 -15.01
N CYS A 38 7.81 -9.18 -14.63
CA CYS A 38 8.91 -8.42 -14.00
C CYS A 38 9.27 -8.96 -12.61
N VAL A 39 8.30 -9.39 -11.81
CA VAL A 39 8.54 -10.03 -10.50
C VAL A 39 9.40 -11.28 -10.65
N GLN A 40 9.12 -12.11 -11.67
CA GLN A 40 9.87 -13.34 -11.92
C GLN A 40 11.35 -13.09 -12.19
N GLU A 41 11.69 -11.99 -12.87
CA GLU A 41 13.07 -11.65 -13.24
C GLU A 41 13.97 -11.37 -12.03
N TYR A 42 13.42 -10.80 -10.94
CA TYR A 42 14.17 -10.56 -9.71
C TYR A 42 13.88 -11.55 -8.57
N ALA A 43 12.93 -12.47 -8.76
CA ALA A 43 12.57 -13.48 -7.75
C ALA A 43 13.70 -14.48 -7.48
N GLU A 44 14.47 -14.84 -8.51
CA GLU A 44 15.59 -15.76 -8.40
C GLU A 44 16.81 -15.21 -9.14
N LEU A 45 17.69 -14.58 -8.37
CA LEU A 45 18.93 -13.97 -8.88
C LEU A 45 20.16 -14.87 -8.64
N GLY A 46 19.96 -16.15 -8.30
CA GLY A 46 21.02 -17.14 -8.12
C GLY A 46 21.80 -17.50 -9.39
N TRP A 47 21.48 -16.92 -10.54
CA TRP A 47 22.29 -17.02 -11.75
C TRP A 47 23.36 -15.91 -11.87
N PHE A 48 23.31 -14.88 -11.01
CA PHE A 48 24.24 -13.75 -11.04
C PHE A 48 25.67 -14.23 -10.74
N LYS A 49 26.64 -13.90 -11.61
CA LYS A 49 28.00 -14.48 -11.55
C LYS A 49 28.89 -13.86 -10.46
N PHE A 50 28.72 -12.57 -10.21
CA PHE A 50 29.47 -11.85 -9.19
C PHE A 50 28.72 -11.97 -7.88
N ARG A 51 29.16 -12.89 -7.02
CA ARG A 51 28.51 -13.17 -5.73
C ARG A 51 29.54 -13.10 -4.61
N ASP A 52 29.46 -12.01 -3.88
CA ASP A 52 30.04 -11.88 -2.55
C ASP A 52 28.92 -11.95 -1.50
N GLU A 53 29.27 -11.84 -0.23
CA GLU A 53 28.31 -11.87 0.88
C GLU A 53 27.24 -10.75 0.75
N LEU A 54 27.64 -9.57 0.25
CA LEU A 54 26.73 -8.46 0.02
C LEU A 54 25.71 -8.79 -1.08
N ALA A 55 26.15 -9.43 -2.17
CA ALA A 55 25.26 -9.89 -3.22
C ALA A 55 24.21 -10.87 -2.70
N GLU A 56 24.62 -11.87 -1.90
CA GLU A 56 23.70 -12.85 -1.33
C GLU A 56 22.65 -12.20 -0.40
N MET A 57 23.06 -11.22 0.42
CA MET A 57 22.13 -10.45 1.24
C MET A 57 21.11 -9.68 0.39
N GLU A 58 21.53 -9.07 -0.72
CA GLU A 58 20.63 -8.34 -1.62
C GLU A 58 19.71 -9.29 -2.39
N ILE A 59 20.19 -10.46 -2.82
CA ILE A 59 19.38 -11.50 -3.47
C ILE A 59 18.25 -11.95 -2.55
N GLU A 60 18.54 -12.20 -1.27
CA GLU A 60 17.50 -12.63 -0.32
C GLU A 60 16.45 -11.53 -0.08
N LYS A 61 16.85 -10.26 -0.05
CA LYS A 61 15.90 -9.13 0.00
C LYS A 61 14.96 -9.13 -1.22
N PHE A 62 15.52 -9.28 -2.43
CA PHE A 62 14.71 -9.35 -3.65
C PHE A 62 13.76 -10.54 -3.65
N ARG A 63 14.19 -11.70 -3.13
CA ARG A 63 13.31 -12.87 -2.96
C ARG A 63 12.14 -12.57 -2.03
N GLY A 64 12.38 -11.87 -0.92
CA GLY A 64 11.33 -11.38 -0.02
C GLY A 64 10.35 -10.44 -0.72
N TRP A 65 10.84 -9.41 -1.41
CA TRP A 65 10.00 -8.48 -2.18
C TRP A 65 9.25 -9.16 -3.33
N ALA A 66 9.85 -10.16 -3.97
CA ALA A 66 9.20 -10.89 -5.05
C ALA A 66 8.00 -11.66 -4.51
N LYS A 67 8.13 -12.29 -3.35
CA LYS A 67 7.03 -12.98 -2.68
C LYS A 67 5.89 -12.02 -2.31
N ALA A 68 6.21 -10.88 -1.69
CA ALA A 68 5.21 -9.88 -1.33
C ALA A 68 4.48 -9.32 -2.58
N ASN A 69 5.24 -8.94 -3.61
CA ASN A 69 4.67 -8.40 -4.85
C ASN A 69 3.86 -9.45 -5.63
N HIS A 70 4.25 -10.73 -5.55
CA HIS A 70 3.46 -11.82 -6.12
C HIS A 70 2.06 -11.89 -5.48
N TYR A 71 1.96 -11.88 -4.14
CA TYR A 71 0.65 -11.84 -3.50
C TYR A 71 -0.15 -10.60 -3.92
N THR A 72 0.49 -9.43 -3.91
CA THR A 72 -0.17 -8.17 -4.30
C THR A 72 -0.79 -8.25 -5.68
N LEU A 73 -0.02 -8.66 -6.69
CA LEU A 73 -0.50 -8.73 -8.06
C LEU A 73 -1.61 -9.77 -8.23
N ASN A 74 -1.49 -10.94 -7.61
CA ASN A 74 -2.52 -11.97 -7.71
C ASN A 74 -3.83 -11.54 -7.03
N LEU A 75 -3.76 -10.87 -5.88
CA LEU A 75 -4.94 -10.34 -5.20
C LEU A 75 -5.62 -9.24 -6.04
N LEU A 76 -4.84 -8.32 -6.64
CA LEU A 76 -5.39 -7.28 -7.52
C LEU A 76 -6.06 -7.83 -8.80
N MET A 77 -5.63 -9.02 -9.25
CA MET A 77 -6.27 -9.79 -10.33
C MET A 77 -7.47 -10.63 -9.88
N GLY A 78 -7.81 -10.64 -8.59
CA GLY A 78 -8.99 -11.34 -8.07
C GLY A 78 -8.76 -12.79 -7.64
N ARG A 79 -7.50 -13.23 -7.49
CA ARG A 79 -7.14 -14.53 -6.89
C ARG A 79 -7.24 -14.48 -5.37
N THR A 80 -8.46 -14.26 -4.89
CA THR A 80 -8.78 -13.98 -3.49
C THR A 80 -8.53 -15.17 -2.56
N GLU A 81 -8.40 -16.38 -3.10
CA GLU A 81 -7.98 -17.58 -2.38
C GLU A 81 -6.60 -17.45 -1.71
N LEU A 82 -5.74 -16.55 -2.21
CA LEU A 82 -4.42 -16.28 -1.64
C LEU A 82 -4.44 -15.33 -0.44
N LEU A 83 -5.59 -14.72 -0.12
CA LEU A 83 -5.69 -13.68 0.91
C LEU A 83 -5.22 -14.19 2.27
N SER A 84 -5.67 -15.37 2.70
CA SER A 84 -5.31 -15.93 4.00
C SER A 84 -3.80 -16.20 4.11
N GLU A 85 -3.19 -16.67 3.02
CA GLU A 85 -1.74 -16.89 2.97
C GLU A 85 -0.98 -15.56 3.04
N TYR A 86 -1.44 -14.55 2.31
CA TYR A 86 -0.83 -13.23 2.34
C TYR A 86 -0.92 -12.57 3.72
N VAL A 87 -2.08 -12.65 4.38
CA VAL A 87 -2.27 -12.16 5.75
C VAL A 87 -1.29 -12.82 6.72
N ASN A 88 -1.07 -14.14 6.60
CA ASN A 88 -0.07 -14.84 7.41
C ASN A 88 1.36 -14.44 7.07
N HIS A 89 1.65 -14.17 5.80
CA HIS A 89 2.95 -13.65 5.39
C HIS A 89 3.21 -12.27 6.00
N LEU A 90 2.25 -11.34 5.96
CA LEU A 90 2.36 -10.00 6.56
C LEU A 90 2.58 -10.05 8.07
N ALA A 91 1.89 -10.96 8.77
CA ALA A 91 2.08 -11.12 10.21
C ALA A 91 3.51 -11.55 10.60
N ASN A 92 4.24 -12.19 9.69
CA ASN A 92 5.64 -12.57 9.88
C ASN A 92 6.62 -11.53 9.31
N ASN A 93 6.13 -10.45 8.67
CA ASN A 93 6.95 -9.43 8.02
C ASN A 93 6.41 -8.01 8.36
N PRO A 94 6.57 -7.54 9.61
CA PRO A 94 6.00 -6.27 10.06
C PRO A 94 6.27 -5.03 9.18
N PRO A 95 7.47 -4.85 8.59
CA PRO A 95 7.73 -3.72 7.70
C PRO A 95 6.83 -3.64 6.46
N GLU A 96 6.24 -4.76 6.03
CA GLU A 96 5.39 -4.84 4.84
C GLU A 96 3.90 -4.63 5.16
N ILE A 97 3.52 -4.55 6.44
CA ILE A 97 2.10 -4.50 6.85
C ILE A 97 1.37 -3.30 6.23
N LEU A 98 1.98 -2.11 6.17
CA LEU A 98 1.34 -0.94 5.56
C LEU A 98 1.04 -1.14 4.07
N ALA A 99 2.00 -1.66 3.31
CA ALA A 99 1.83 -1.94 1.89
C ALA A 99 0.80 -3.05 1.65
N GLY A 100 0.85 -4.10 2.47
CA GLY A 100 -0.08 -5.20 2.40
C GLY A 100 -1.51 -4.81 2.77
N MET A 101 -1.70 -4.00 3.81
CA MET A 101 -3.02 -3.51 4.22
C MET A 101 -3.64 -2.61 3.17
N PHE A 102 -2.86 -1.74 2.50
CA PHE A 102 -3.35 -0.99 1.34
C PHE A 102 -3.90 -1.95 0.27
N THR A 103 -3.10 -2.95 -0.13
CA THR A 103 -3.48 -3.94 -1.14
C THR A 103 -4.73 -4.73 -0.76
N ILE A 104 -4.82 -5.18 0.50
CA ILE A 104 -5.96 -5.94 1.02
C ILE A 104 -7.22 -5.09 0.98
N MET A 105 -7.14 -3.81 1.39
CA MET A 105 -8.30 -2.92 1.36
C MET A 105 -8.75 -2.57 -0.05
N GLU A 106 -7.81 -2.39 -0.99
CA GLU A 106 -8.15 -2.22 -2.40
C GLU A 106 -8.84 -3.46 -2.96
N THR A 107 -8.26 -4.63 -2.74
CA THR A 107 -8.80 -5.94 -3.16
C THR A 107 -10.19 -6.18 -2.58
N ALA A 108 -10.38 -5.89 -1.28
CA ALA A 108 -11.65 -6.08 -0.61
C ALA A 108 -12.76 -5.22 -1.21
N ASN A 109 -12.46 -3.96 -1.53
CA ASN A 109 -13.42 -3.07 -2.20
C ASN A 109 -13.72 -3.51 -3.64
N ARG A 110 -12.69 -3.94 -4.38
CA ARG A 110 -12.80 -4.33 -5.78
C ARG A 110 -13.64 -5.59 -5.97
N PHE A 111 -13.49 -6.57 -5.08
CA PHE A 111 -14.14 -7.88 -5.18
C PHE A 111 -15.24 -8.12 -4.13
N GLY A 112 -15.61 -7.10 -3.34
CA GLY A 112 -16.68 -7.20 -2.34
C GLY A 112 -16.37 -8.15 -1.17
N LEU A 113 -15.10 -8.30 -0.80
CA LEU A 113 -14.69 -9.19 0.28
C LEU A 113 -14.99 -8.57 1.65
N SER A 114 -15.25 -9.43 2.65
CA SER A 114 -15.23 -9.03 4.05
C SER A 114 -13.84 -9.28 4.62
N VAL A 115 -13.21 -8.26 5.19
CA VAL A 115 -11.86 -8.33 5.78
C VAL A 115 -11.84 -7.74 7.20
N ASP A 116 -12.98 -7.79 7.90
CA ASP A 116 -13.12 -7.26 9.26
C ASP A 116 -12.20 -7.99 10.25
N ASP A 117 -12.02 -9.29 10.09
CA ASP A 117 -11.09 -10.13 10.84
C ASP A 117 -9.63 -9.72 10.61
N VAL A 118 -9.27 -9.37 9.37
CA VAL A 118 -7.94 -8.88 9.02
C VAL A 118 -7.68 -7.50 9.62
N LEU A 119 -8.67 -6.59 9.55
CA LEU A 119 -8.59 -5.26 10.18
C LEU A 119 -8.41 -5.37 11.69
N GLU A 120 -9.14 -6.28 12.34
CA GLU A 120 -9.01 -6.54 13.77
C GLU A 120 -7.61 -7.09 14.11
N ARG A 121 -7.13 -8.07 13.32
CA ARG A 121 -5.82 -8.69 13.51
C ARG A 121 -4.66 -7.68 13.47
N PHE A 122 -4.72 -6.71 12.56
CA PHE A 122 -3.67 -5.69 12.38
C PHE A 122 -4.01 -4.34 13.03
N SER A 123 -5.01 -4.28 13.91
CA SER A 123 -5.49 -3.03 14.52
C SER A 123 -4.40 -2.21 15.21
N LYS A 124 -3.46 -2.89 15.89
CA LYS A 124 -2.31 -2.25 16.54
C LYS A 124 -1.34 -1.63 15.53
N ASP A 125 -0.99 -2.37 14.47
CA ASP A 125 -0.11 -1.87 13.41
C ASP A 125 -0.74 -0.69 12.66
N ILE A 126 -2.04 -0.79 12.36
CA ILE A 126 -2.82 0.27 11.70
C ILE A 126 -2.82 1.56 12.54
N ALA A 127 -2.87 1.46 13.87
CA ALA A 127 -2.80 2.61 14.75
C ALA A 127 -1.45 3.36 14.63
N CYS A 128 -0.36 2.62 14.37
CA CYS A 128 0.98 3.18 14.20
C CYS A 128 1.24 3.74 12.78
N PHE A 129 0.34 3.56 11.81
CA PHE A 129 0.58 4.06 10.44
C PHE A 129 0.77 5.58 10.35
N GLN A 130 0.25 6.33 11.32
CA GLN A 130 0.42 7.78 11.40
C GLN A 130 1.85 8.23 11.75
N ASP A 131 2.66 7.30 12.28
CA ASP A 131 4.02 7.58 12.75
C ASP A 131 5.06 7.53 11.62
N TYR A 132 4.66 7.06 10.42
CA TYR A 132 5.51 7.10 9.25
C TYR A 132 5.61 8.51 8.66
N GLU A 133 6.84 8.96 8.42
CA GLU A 133 7.13 10.27 7.84
C GLU A 133 7.72 10.20 6.42
N ASP A 134 8.19 9.03 5.99
CA ASP A 134 8.78 8.89 4.67
C ASP A 134 7.71 9.02 3.56
N PRO A 135 8.03 9.65 2.41
CA PRO A 135 7.05 9.90 1.36
C PRO A 135 6.35 8.65 0.82
N PHE A 136 7.05 7.50 0.76
CA PHE A 136 6.47 6.26 0.23
C PHE A 136 5.42 5.70 1.18
N SER A 137 5.71 5.67 2.48
CA SER A 137 4.77 5.20 3.49
C SER A 137 3.60 6.16 3.66
N LEU A 138 3.82 7.48 3.60
CA LEU A 138 2.73 8.45 3.61
C LEU A 138 1.76 8.25 2.43
N THR A 139 2.28 7.98 1.23
CA THR A 139 1.46 7.69 0.05
C THR A 139 0.64 6.42 0.26
N ARG A 140 1.25 5.33 0.74
CA ARG A 140 0.53 4.10 1.06
C ARG A 140 -0.53 4.31 2.13
N HIS A 141 -0.22 5.09 3.17
CA HIS A 141 -1.16 5.42 4.24
C HIS A 141 -2.37 6.19 3.72
N LEU A 142 -2.15 7.17 2.83
CA LEU A 142 -3.21 7.91 2.18
C LEU A 142 -4.15 7.00 1.39
N HIS A 143 -3.60 6.12 0.56
CA HIS A 143 -4.40 5.18 -0.22
C HIS A 143 -5.12 4.15 0.67
N PHE A 144 -4.45 3.64 1.72
CA PHE A 144 -5.09 2.79 2.71
C PHE A 144 -6.30 3.48 3.37
N ARG A 145 -6.15 4.72 3.84
CA ARG A 145 -7.22 5.52 4.47
C ARG A 145 -8.39 5.76 3.51
N TYR A 146 -8.10 6.00 2.24
CA TYR A 146 -9.12 6.13 1.20
C TYR A 146 -9.92 4.83 1.03
N HIS A 147 -9.26 3.69 0.91
CA HIS A 147 -9.94 2.40 0.71
C HIS A 147 -10.69 1.92 1.96
N ILE A 148 -10.18 2.15 3.17
CA ILE A 148 -10.94 1.83 4.39
C ILE A 148 -12.18 2.70 4.54
N ALA A 149 -12.14 3.98 4.14
CA ALA A 149 -13.33 4.83 4.11
C ALA A 149 -14.41 4.24 3.19
N ILE A 150 -14.06 3.88 1.96
CA ILE A 150 -14.97 3.23 1.00
C ILE A 150 -15.55 1.95 1.60
N TYR A 151 -14.69 1.11 2.18
CA TYR A 151 -15.08 -0.18 2.74
C TYR A 151 -16.13 -0.03 3.85
N GLN A 152 -15.89 0.87 4.81
CA GLN A 152 -16.84 1.11 5.90
C GLN A 152 -18.18 1.65 5.38
N LEU A 153 -18.14 2.59 4.41
CA LEU A 153 -19.35 3.14 3.79
C LEU A 153 -20.15 2.06 3.05
N HIS A 154 -19.49 1.18 2.29
CA HIS A 154 -20.14 0.06 1.61
C HIS A 154 -20.75 -0.95 2.58
N LYS A 155 -20.15 -1.13 3.76
CA LYS A 155 -20.71 -1.97 4.85
C LYS A 155 -21.82 -1.28 5.64
N GLY A 156 -22.22 -0.05 5.30
CA GLY A 156 -23.24 0.72 6.02
C GLY A 156 -22.76 1.30 7.36
N ARG A 157 -21.46 1.21 7.66
CA ARG A 157 -20.81 1.80 8.83
C ARG A 157 -20.50 3.27 8.55
N ILE A 158 -21.56 4.08 8.44
CA ILE A 158 -21.49 5.44 7.91
C ILE A 158 -20.63 6.36 8.79
N ALA A 159 -20.78 6.28 10.10
CA ALA A 159 -20.03 7.14 11.02
C ALA A 159 -18.51 6.87 10.93
N GLU A 160 -18.12 5.59 10.88
CA GLU A 160 -16.75 5.14 10.72
C GLU A 160 -16.19 5.53 9.34
N GLY A 161 -16.99 5.35 8.29
CA GLY A 161 -16.65 5.74 6.93
C GLY A 161 -16.38 7.23 6.78
N ILE A 162 -17.20 8.09 7.40
CA ILE A 162 -16.98 9.54 7.46
C ILE A 162 -15.70 9.84 8.25
N ALA A 163 -15.47 9.20 9.39
CA ALA A 163 -14.25 9.41 10.18
C ALA A 163 -12.98 9.08 9.38
N GLU A 164 -12.96 7.96 8.65
CA GLU A 164 -11.85 7.60 7.76
C GLU A 164 -11.71 8.57 6.58
N THR A 165 -12.83 9.05 6.02
CA THR A 165 -12.82 10.09 4.97
C THR A 165 -12.13 11.36 5.46
N LEU A 166 -12.41 11.80 6.69
CA LEU A 166 -11.80 13.00 7.28
C LEU A 166 -10.30 12.82 7.56
N ARG A 167 -9.89 11.64 8.05
CA ARG A 167 -8.47 11.29 8.23
C ARG A 167 -7.73 11.32 6.88
N CYS A 168 -8.34 10.74 5.85
CA CYS A 168 -7.79 10.76 4.49
C CYS A 168 -7.71 12.19 3.93
N LEU A 169 -8.73 13.02 4.14
CA LEU A 169 -8.76 14.42 3.70
C LEU A 169 -7.66 15.25 4.36
N ALA A 170 -7.48 15.11 5.68
CA ALA A 170 -6.44 15.81 6.42
C ALA A 170 -5.04 15.41 5.91
N LEU A 171 -4.82 14.12 5.66
CA LEU A 171 -3.58 13.61 5.11
C LEU A 171 -3.33 14.11 3.68
N ALA A 172 -4.35 14.08 2.81
CA ALA A 172 -4.27 14.59 1.45
C ALA A 172 -3.92 16.09 1.43
N SER A 173 -4.56 16.88 2.30
CA SER A 173 -4.26 18.30 2.46
C SER A 173 -2.81 18.54 2.88
N ARG A 174 -2.32 17.79 3.89
CA ARG A 174 -0.92 17.85 4.35
C ARG A 174 0.07 17.50 3.25
N MET A 175 -0.23 16.48 2.45
CA MET A 175 0.63 16.02 1.36
C MET A 175 0.47 16.82 0.06
N LYS A 176 -0.50 17.75 0.00
CA LYS A 176 -0.89 18.48 -1.22
C LYS A 176 -1.37 17.57 -2.36
N GLU A 177 -1.91 16.41 -2.03
CA GLU A 177 -2.45 15.42 -2.97
C GLU A 177 -3.87 15.81 -3.42
N GLN A 178 -3.93 16.55 -4.54
CA GLN A 178 -5.16 17.20 -5.02
C GLN A 178 -6.28 16.22 -5.39
N GLU A 179 -5.94 15.14 -6.09
CA GLU A 179 -6.94 14.16 -6.55
C GLU A 179 -7.62 13.47 -5.36
N LYS A 180 -6.82 13.00 -4.38
CA LYS A 180 -7.35 12.39 -3.16
C LYS A 180 -8.10 13.39 -2.29
N PHE A 181 -7.66 14.65 -2.23
CA PHE A 181 -8.39 15.71 -1.55
C PHE A 181 -9.80 15.89 -2.14
N GLN A 182 -9.90 16.05 -3.46
CA GLN A 182 -11.19 16.20 -4.16
C GLN A 182 -12.09 14.97 -3.97
N SER A 183 -11.50 13.77 -4.03
CA SER A 183 -12.24 12.52 -3.81
C SER A 183 -12.83 12.44 -2.40
N CYS A 184 -12.06 12.84 -1.38
CA CYS A 184 -12.53 12.86 0.01
C CYS A 184 -13.60 13.94 0.24
N VAL A 185 -13.47 15.12 -0.38
CA VAL A 185 -14.50 16.16 -0.34
C VAL A 185 -15.82 15.66 -0.94
N ALA A 186 -15.77 15.06 -2.13
CA ALA A 186 -16.95 14.49 -2.78
C ALA A 186 -17.59 13.38 -1.93
N MET A 187 -16.76 12.50 -1.35
CA MET A 187 -17.21 11.44 -0.45
C MET A 187 -17.89 12.00 0.80
N PHE A 188 -17.31 13.00 1.45
CA PHE A 188 -17.94 13.66 2.60
C PHE A 188 -19.28 14.31 2.21
N TRP A 189 -19.34 15.05 1.10
CA TRP A 189 -20.58 15.67 0.63
C TRP A 189 -21.71 14.67 0.42
N LYS A 190 -21.40 13.49 -0.14
CA LYS A 190 -22.38 12.41 -0.34
C LYS A 190 -23.02 11.93 0.97
N TYR A 191 -22.26 11.91 2.06
CA TYR A 191 -22.72 11.41 3.37
C TYR A 191 -22.95 12.50 4.41
N ARG A 192 -22.90 13.78 4.02
CA ARG A 192 -22.98 14.93 4.94
C ARG A 192 -24.23 14.92 5.82
N HIS A 193 -25.37 14.48 5.30
CA HIS A 193 -26.63 14.43 6.06
C HIS A 193 -26.62 13.40 7.20
N SER A 194 -25.68 12.46 7.18
CA SER A 194 -25.47 11.46 8.23
C SER A 194 -24.26 11.78 9.12
N ALA A 195 -23.56 12.88 8.87
CA ALA A 195 -22.43 13.31 9.66
C ALA A 195 -22.87 13.92 10.99
N SER A 196 -22.12 13.68 12.06
CA SER A 196 -22.32 14.38 13.33
C SER A 196 -21.84 15.84 13.24
N ASP A 197 -22.32 16.69 14.14
CA ASP A 197 -21.86 18.09 14.23
C ASP A 197 -20.34 18.18 14.41
N GLN A 198 -19.75 17.26 15.17
CA GLN A 198 -18.30 17.17 15.33
C GLN A 198 -17.58 16.85 14.01
N GLN A 199 -18.11 15.91 13.22
CA GLN A 199 -17.54 15.57 11.91
C GLN A 199 -17.67 16.71 10.90
N ILE A 200 -18.78 17.46 10.94
CA ILE A 200 -18.98 18.66 10.12
C ILE A 200 -17.96 19.74 10.50
N ASN A 201 -17.76 19.97 11.80
CA ASN A 201 -16.77 20.92 12.30
C ASN A 201 -15.34 20.50 11.93
N ASP A 202 -14.98 19.22 12.07
CA ASP A 202 -13.66 18.71 11.67
C ASP A 202 -13.43 18.87 10.17
N PHE A 203 -14.43 18.60 9.32
CA PHE A 203 -14.37 18.86 7.88
C PHE A 203 -14.08 20.34 7.57
N GLN A 204 -14.83 21.26 8.19
CA GLN A 204 -14.64 22.70 8.01
C GLN A 204 -13.23 23.15 8.44
N ASN A 205 -12.76 22.68 9.60
CA ASN A 205 -11.42 23.02 10.08
C ASN A 205 -10.32 22.56 9.12
N ILE A 206 -10.46 21.37 8.51
CA ILE A 206 -9.52 20.87 7.51
C ILE A 206 -9.52 21.76 6.25
N LEU A 207 -10.70 22.17 5.76
CA LEU A 207 -10.82 23.02 4.57
C LEU A 207 -10.28 24.44 4.79
N GLU A 208 -10.49 24.99 5.99
CA GLU A 208 -10.03 26.33 6.35
C GLU A 208 -8.53 26.36 6.73
N GLY A 209 -7.86 25.19 6.78
CA GLY A 209 -6.47 25.08 7.17
C GLY A 209 -6.22 25.41 8.65
N ARG A 210 -7.26 25.35 9.50
CA ARG A 210 -7.14 25.59 10.94
C ARG A 210 -6.46 24.38 11.56
N LYS A 211 -5.18 24.53 11.94
CA LYS A 211 -4.46 23.52 12.72
C LYS A 211 -5.08 23.44 14.12
N LYS A 212 -5.39 22.22 14.58
CA LYS A 212 -5.49 21.93 16.03
C LYS A 212 -4.09 21.93 16.62
#